data_AF-A0A7C3QGE1-F1
#
_entry.id   AF-A0A7C3QGE1-F1
#
_cell.length_a   1.000
_cell.length_b   1.000
_cell.length_c   1.000
_cell.angle_alpha   90.00
_cell.angle_beta   90.00
_cell.angle_gamma   90.00
#
_symmetry.space_group_name_H-M   'P 1'
#
loop_
_entity.id
_entity.type
_entity.pdbx_description
1 polymer ?
#
loop_
_entity_poly.entity_id
_entity_poly.type
_entity_poly.pdbx_seq_one_letter_code
_entity_poly.pdbx_strand_id
1 'polypeptide(L)'
;MHLIEYLMDILSKIFSTQSQKSSTNNIDEKSIPESHSKIKILSVECLLYLQPTPEFKTPFFDIPQSIENESSSNNSTVLHSIFGKDIQDEAIKKLMLDIQEQTVPLPLWKVTDILTSKEGAFHDSGCIYINEDFILSAEDSPQNAWTLFRVMIEEIGHFVDYLLRNKYDTLQGDAKGDEGTRFANAFIYHNKLLQRDFHFANFHMQTDTGEIKSFRPQILKQSPTEDEKAKTLLYTEDSSDDHAAVMLNNGKQVVGEFFKIRGGGAIHENLTLKAAKAVNIVYDYRLDEGCAWPDVPCENGNSIETCYFNTWRNLNKPGTLAYESHHGSKQYWHSMAPTGEHTNQEVIETIIEQVKIWFQMAVERGEGDGGFWNKTGDDGLFHIGKILHMVQDSFSPSHISRNNSNEIMQIQGYNLQDARKHGKPDKQGDSPYALNALKYSKKVLTLYKVIKAHDSSLQIPNIYLPLLEDLLRDEIYMIQSDRKDVLAGGTLDEFKG
;
A
#
# COMPACT_ATOMS: atom_id res chain seq x y z
N MET A 1 26.33 18.77 30.80
CA MET A 1 25.52 20.00 30.74
C MET A 1 25.64 20.67 29.38
N HIS A 2 26.82 21.05 28.90
CA HIS A 2 26.98 21.74 27.60
C HIS A 2 26.50 21.00 26.35
N LEU A 3 26.54 19.66 26.30
CA LEU A 3 26.09 18.91 25.11
C LEU A 3 24.55 18.88 24.96
N ILE A 4 23.83 18.78 26.09
CA ILE A 4 22.36 18.79 26.11
C ILE A 4 21.86 20.19 25.75
N GLU A 5 22.46 21.23 26.33
CA GLU A 5 22.14 22.63 25.97
C GLU A 5 22.45 22.93 24.50
N TYR A 6 23.54 22.40 23.95
CA TYR A 6 23.89 22.53 22.54
C TYR A 6 22.91 21.79 21.61
N LEU A 7 22.47 20.59 21.99
CA LEU A 7 21.45 19.85 21.25
C LEU A 7 20.08 20.53 21.33
N MET A 8 19.69 21.01 22.51
CA MET A 8 18.47 21.80 22.67
C MET A 8 18.53 23.09 21.87
N ASP A 9 19.68 23.75 21.76
CA ASP A 9 19.89 24.92 20.91
C ASP A 9 19.84 24.56 19.41
N ILE A 10 20.44 23.44 18.98
CA ILE A 10 20.31 22.94 17.59
C ILE A 10 18.84 22.61 17.28
N LEU A 11 18.17 21.84 18.13
CA LEU A 11 16.77 21.45 17.97
C LEU A 11 15.88 22.70 17.99
N SER A 12 16.09 23.63 18.92
CA SER A 12 15.38 24.92 18.97
C SER A 12 15.61 25.76 17.71
N LYS A 13 16.83 25.81 17.16
CA LYS A 13 17.15 26.48 15.89
C LYS A 13 16.50 25.80 14.69
N ILE A 14 16.46 24.46 14.65
CA ILE A 14 15.78 23.68 13.60
C ILE A 14 14.25 23.89 13.70
N PHE A 15 13.69 23.89 14.90
CA PHE A 15 12.25 24.08 15.11
C PHE A 15 11.79 25.54 14.92
N SER A 16 12.63 26.53 15.24
CA SER A 16 12.31 27.96 15.02
C SER A 16 12.46 28.39 13.56
N THR A 17 13.42 27.84 12.81
CA THR A 17 13.58 28.14 11.38
C THR A 17 12.46 27.58 10.50
N GLN A 18 11.74 26.55 10.94
CA GLN A 18 10.54 26.07 10.26
C GLN A 18 9.29 26.94 10.51
N SER A 19 9.25 27.73 11.58
CA SER A 19 8.13 28.65 11.85
C SER A 19 8.24 29.98 11.09
N GLN A 20 9.40 30.30 10.51
CA GLN A 20 9.64 31.60 9.85
C GLN A 20 9.69 31.56 8.32
N LYS A 21 9.42 30.42 7.68
CA LYS A 21 9.13 30.36 6.23
C LYS A 21 7.63 30.24 5.97
N SER A 22 6.89 31.20 6.52
CA SER A 22 5.58 31.63 6.04
C SER A 22 5.70 33.10 5.59
N SER A 23 6.69 33.37 4.72
CA SER A 23 6.75 34.62 3.98
C SER A 23 6.07 34.38 2.64
N THR A 24 4.97 35.10 2.43
CA THR A 24 4.30 35.32 1.15
C THR A 24 5.34 35.66 0.07
N ASN A 25 5.76 34.66 -0.69
CA ASN A 25 6.34 34.92 -2.00
C ASN A 25 5.17 35.05 -2.96
N ASN A 26 4.83 36.31 -3.28
CA ASN A 26 4.25 36.63 -4.57
C ASN A 26 5.20 36.06 -5.62
N ILE A 27 4.84 34.89 -6.14
CA ILE A 27 5.43 34.38 -7.36
C ILE A 27 4.75 35.18 -8.45
N ASP A 28 5.53 36.06 -9.08
CA ASP A 28 5.21 36.66 -10.37
C ASP A 28 4.56 35.61 -11.27
N GLU A 29 3.36 35.93 -11.76
CA GLU A 29 2.72 35.28 -12.91
C GLU A 29 3.66 35.38 -14.13
N LYS A 30 4.66 34.51 -14.18
CA LYS A 30 5.35 34.16 -15.41
C LYS A 30 4.67 32.94 -15.99
N SER A 31 3.72 33.26 -16.88
CA SER A 31 3.29 32.44 -18.02
C SER A 31 3.18 30.95 -17.74
N ILE A 32 1.97 30.53 -17.40
CA ILE A 32 1.47 29.17 -17.66
C ILE A 32 1.92 28.81 -19.10
N PRO A 33 2.73 27.75 -19.30
CA PRO A 33 2.95 27.23 -20.63
C PRO A 33 1.58 26.88 -21.22
N GLU A 34 1.27 27.53 -22.34
CA GLU A 34 0.03 27.39 -23.07
C GLU A 34 -0.33 25.90 -23.29
N SER A 35 -1.59 25.58 -22.99
CA SER A 35 -2.40 24.57 -23.68
C SER A 35 -1.74 23.19 -23.89
N HIS A 36 -1.88 22.29 -22.92
CA HIS A 36 -1.84 20.86 -23.24
C HIS A 36 -2.90 20.55 -24.30
N SER A 37 -2.44 20.07 -25.45
CA SER A 37 -3.27 19.66 -26.58
C SER A 37 -4.33 18.64 -26.14
N LYS A 38 -5.60 18.88 -26.47
CA LYS A 38 -6.75 17.98 -26.30
C LYS A 38 -6.69 16.79 -27.29
N ILE A 39 -5.78 15.87 -27.03
CA ILE A 39 -5.74 14.58 -27.74
C ILE A 39 -6.94 13.74 -27.27
N LYS A 40 -7.67 13.14 -28.22
CA LYS A 40 -8.81 12.26 -27.95
C LYS A 40 -8.56 10.86 -28.48
N ILE A 41 -8.82 9.82 -27.69
CA ILE A 41 -8.77 8.43 -28.17
C ILE A 41 -10.06 8.08 -28.93
N LEU A 42 -9.90 7.60 -30.17
CA LEU A 42 -10.99 7.21 -31.06
C LEU A 42 -11.31 5.72 -30.97
N SER A 43 -10.29 4.86 -30.92
CA SER A 43 -10.47 3.40 -30.83
C SER A 43 -9.28 2.70 -30.19
N VAL A 44 -9.56 1.55 -29.60
CA VAL A 44 -8.58 0.62 -29.02
C VAL A 44 -8.70 -0.71 -29.77
N GLU A 45 -7.61 -1.15 -30.38
CA GLU A 45 -7.49 -2.46 -31.01
C GLU A 45 -6.54 -3.31 -30.20
N CYS A 46 -7.06 -4.37 -29.58
CA CYS A 46 -6.30 -5.29 -28.76
C CYS A 46 -6.79 -6.71 -29.00
N LEU A 47 -5.87 -7.59 -29.41
CA LEU A 47 -6.13 -8.99 -29.75
C LEU A 47 -5.48 -9.97 -28.75
N LEU A 48 -4.97 -9.46 -27.62
CA LEU A 48 -4.29 -10.27 -26.63
C LEU A 48 -5.13 -11.49 -26.26
N TYR A 49 -4.51 -12.67 -26.28
CA TYR A 49 -5.08 -14.00 -26.01
C TYR A 49 -6.17 -14.49 -26.98
N LEU A 50 -7.12 -13.64 -27.38
CA LEU A 50 -8.30 -14.03 -28.14
C LEU A 50 -8.01 -14.42 -29.59
N GLN A 51 -6.86 -13.98 -30.13
CA GLN A 51 -6.37 -14.42 -31.43
C GLN A 51 -4.87 -14.77 -31.35
N PRO A 52 -4.43 -15.90 -31.92
CA PRO A 52 -3.01 -16.22 -31.99
C PRO A 52 -2.26 -15.16 -32.79
N THR A 53 -1.15 -14.67 -32.25
CA THR A 53 -0.26 -13.73 -32.95
C THR A 53 1.16 -14.29 -32.98
N PRO A 54 2.03 -13.86 -33.91
CA PRO A 54 3.45 -14.22 -33.86
C PRO A 54 4.12 -13.76 -32.56
N GLU A 55 3.59 -12.69 -31.96
CA GLU A 55 4.11 -12.06 -30.75
C GLU A 55 3.70 -12.87 -29.52
N PHE A 56 2.45 -13.32 -29.41
CA PHE A 56 1.93 -14.02 -28.24
C PHE A 56 1.47 -15.44 -28.58
N LYS A 57 2.05 -16.41 -27.87
CA LYS A 57 1.45 -17.73 -27.77
C LYS A 57 0.19 -17.62 -26.92
N THR A 58 -0.87 -18.27 -27.36
CA THR A 58 -2.02 -18.45 -26.49
C THR A 58 -1.65 -19.54 -25.46
N PRO A 59 -1.45 -19.20 -24.18
CA PRO A 59 -1.12 -20.19 -23.15
C PRO A 59 -2.23 -21.21 -23.01
N PHE A 60 -1.88 -22.47 -22.75
CA PHE A 60 -2.79 -23.60 -22.53
C PHE A 60 -3.37 -24.25 -23.82
N PHE A 61 -2.74 -24.03 -24.98
CA PHE A 61 -3.23 -24.46 -26.31
C PHE A 61 -2.43 -25.54 -27.04
N ASP A 62 -1.49 -26.22 -26.38
CA ASP A 62 -0.89 -27.41 -27.01
C ASP A 62 -1.88 -28.58 -26.90
N ILE A 63 -2.79 -28.70 -27.87
CA ILE A 63 -3.47 -29.97 -28.18
C ILE A 63 -2.57 -30.66 -29.20
N PRO A 64 -1.89 -31.78 -28.87
CA PRO A 64 -1.22 -32.56 -29.88
C PRO A 64 -2.25 -32.94 -30.95
N GLN A 65 -2.00 -32.54 -32.21
CA GLN A 65 -2.85 -32.88 -33.36
C GLN A 65 -2.89 -34.38 -33.67
N SER A 66 -2.28 -35.22 -32.84
CA SER A 66 -2.34 -36.65 -32.95
C SER A 66 -2.14 -37.30 -31.58
N ILE A 67 -2.83 -38.42 -31.39
CA ILE A 67 -2.67 -39.43 -30.32
C ILE A 67 -3.72 -39.29 -29.21
N GLU A 68 -4.79 -40.06 -29.39
CA GLU A 68 -5.43 -40.83 -28.33
C GLU A 68 -4.34 -41.42 -27.40
N ASN A 69 -4.08 -40.77 -26.27
CA ASN A 69 -3.65 -41.35 -24.99
C ASN A 69 -2.91 -40.29 -24.14
N GLU A 70 -3.50 -40.00 -22.98
CA GLU A 70 -2.82 -39.54 -21.75
C GLU A 70 -1.91 -38.30 -21.84
N SER A 71 -2.49 -37.11 -22.05
CA SER A 71 -2.02 -35.86 -21.38
C SER A 71 -2.95 -34.63 -21.57
N SER A 72 -4.22 -34.83 -21.96
CA SER A 72 -5.22 -33.75 -21.96
C SER A 72 -5.50 -33.15 -20.56
N SER A 73 -4.93 -33.74 -19.50
CA SER A 73 -5.12 -33.34 -18.11
C SER A 73 -4.41 -32.06 -17.70
N ASN A 74 -3.43 -31.53 -18.45
CA ASN A 74 -2.65 -30.37 -17.98
C ASN A 74 -3.30 -29.01 -18.27
N ASN A 75 -3.99 -28.82 -19.39
CA ASN A 75 -4.49 -27.49 -19.78
C ASN A 75 -5.82 -27.14 -19.09
N SER A 76 -6.78 -28.08 -19.01
CA SER A 76 -8.02 -27.87 -18.25
C SER A 76 -7.73 -27.66 -16.77
N THR A 77 -6.72 -28.36 -16.21
CA THR A 77 -6.28 -28.17 -14.82
C THR A 77 -5.82 -26.74 -14.55
N VAL A 78 -5.09 -26.11 -15.47
CA VAL A 78 -4.64 -24.72 -15.29
C VAL A 78 -5.80 -23.75 -15.42
N LEU A 79 -6.67 -23.91 -16.42
CA LEU A 79 -7.85 -23.05 -16.57
C LEU A 79 -8.81 -23.20 -15.37
N HIS A 80 -8.98 -24.39 -14.82
CA HIS A 80 -9.73 -24.59 -13.58
C HIS A 80 -9.06 -23.96 -12.35
N SER A 81 -7.72 -23.87 -12.33
CA SER A 81 -7.02 -23.20 -11.23
C SER A 81 -7.19 -21.68 -11.27
N ILE A 82 -7.44 -21.11 -12.46
CA ILE A 82 -7.64 -19.68 -12.69
C ILE A 82 -9.12 -19.31 -12.52
N PHE A 83 -10.00 -19.97 -13.26
CA PHE A 83 -11.42 -19.61 -13.41
C PHE A 83 -12.36 -20.43 -12.52
N GLY A 84 -11.84 -21.46 -11.85
CA GLY A 84 -12.61 -22.31 -10.93
C GLY A 84 -12.92 -23.70 -11.47
N LYS A 85 -13.05 -24.65 -10.54
CA LYS A 85 -13.41 -26.06 -10.81
C LYS A 85 -14.90 -26.29 -11.06
N ASP A 86 -15.69 -25.24 -10.92
CA ASP A 86 -17.13 -25.23 -11.16
C ASP A 86 -17.48 -25.18 -12.66
N ILE A 87 -16.60 -24.60 -13.49
CA ILE A 87 -16.71 -24.59 -14.95
C ILE A 87 -16.62 -26.02 -15.50
N GLN A 88 -17.45 -26.36 -16.48
CA GLN A 88 -17.39 -27.67 -17.14
C GLN A 88 -16.22 -27.75 -18.14
N ASP A 89 -15.55 -28.91 -18.23
CA ASP A 89 -14.51 -29.18 -19.24
C ASP A 89 -14.98 -28.88 -20.68
N GLU A 90 -16.26 -29.10 -20.96
CA GLU A 90 -16.86 -28.84 -22.28
C GLU A 90 -16.92 -27.35 -22.62
N ALA A 91 -17.14 -26.49 -21.62
CA ALA A 91 -17.14 -25.04 -21.81
C ALA A 91 -15.72 -24.56 -22.17
N ILE A 92 -14.71 -25.09 -21.47
CA ILE A 92 -13.30 -24.86 -21.79
C ILE A 92 -12.99 -25.30 -23.22
N LYS A 93 -13.35 -26.54 -23.60
CA LYS A 93 -13.10 -27.06 -24.96
C LYS A 93 -13.72 -26.18 -26.06
N LYS A 94 -14.95 -25.69 -25.85
CA LYS A 94 -15.62 -24.79 -26.81
C LYS A 94 -14.91 -23.45 -26.92
N LEU A 95 -14.51 -22.84 -25.80
CA LEU A 95 -13.68 -21.63 -25.84
C LEU A 95 -12.39 -21.89 -26.61
N MET A 96 -11.71 -23.02 -26.36
CA MET A 96 -10.45 -23.34 -27.04
C MET A 96 -10.65 -23.50 -28.56
N LEU A 97 -11.72 -24.18 -28.98
CA LEU A 97 -12.07 -24.35 -30.40
C LEU A 97 -12.34 -23.01 -31.06
N ASP A 98 -13.16 -22.16 -30.43
CA ASP A 98 -13.48 -20.84 -30.98
C ASP A 98 -12.22 -19.95 -31.10
N ILE A 99 -11.24 -20.07 -30.17
CA ILE A 99 -9.97 -19.32 -30.27
C ILE A 99 -9.15 -19.82 -31.47
N GLN A 100 -9.08 -21.13 -31.67
CA GLN A 100 -8.37 -21.73 -32.79
C GLN A 100 -9.01 -21.36 -34.14
N GLU A 101 -10.34 -21.32 -34.19
CA GLU A 101 -11.12 -20.93 -35.37
C GLU A 101 -11.22 -19.41 -35.56
N GLN A 102 -10.72 -18.62 -34.61
CA GLN A 102 -10.81 -17.15 -34.58
C GLN A 102 -12.26 -16.64 -34.58
N THR A 103 -13.16 -17.39 -33.95
CA THR A 103 -14.60 -17.09 -33.85
C THR A 103 -15.00 -16.59 -32.45
N VAL A 104 -14.06 -16.47 -31.51
CA VAL A 104 -14.34 -15.85 -30.19
C VAL A 104 -14.79 -14.40 -30.36
N PRO A 105 -15.89 -13.99 -29.71
CA PRO A 105 -16.30 -12.60 -29.66
C PRO A 105 -15.20 -11.74 -29.03
N LEU A 106 -14.88 -10.62 -29.65
CA LEU A 106 -13.94 -9.65 -29.07
C LEU A 106 -14.67 -8.74 -28.06
N PRO A 107 -14.00 -8.32 -26.98
CA PRO A 107 -14.57 -7.35 -26.05
C PRO A 107 -14.71 -5.99 -26.72
N LEU A 108 -15.74 -5.23 -26.31
CA LEU A 108 -15.88 -3.84 -26.71
C LEU A 108 -15.03 -2.96 -25.79
N TRP A 109 -14.00 -2.32 -26.33
CA TRP A 109 -13.21 -1.33 -25.60
C TRP A 109 -13.90 0.03 -25.58
N LYS A 110 -14.03 0.64 -24.40
CA LYS A 110 -14.53 2.01 -24.22
C LYS A 110 -13.54 2.85 -23.43
N VAL A 111 -13.21 4.01 -23.96
CA VAL A 111 -12.37 4.98 -23.27
C VAL A 111 -13.27 5.91 -22.45
N THR A 112 -12.88 6.18 -21.21
CA THR A 112 -13.63 7.00 -20.26
C THR A 112 -12.70 7.84 -19.39
N ASP A 113 -13.19 8.99 -18.93
CA ASP A 113 -12.51 9.88 -17.98
C ASP A 113 -13.03 9.69 -16.54
N ILE A 114 -14.03 8.83 -16.35
CA ILE A 114 -14.69 8.59 -15.05
C ILE A 114 -13.86 7.68 -14.14
N LEU A 115 -13.05 6.78 -14.72
CA LEU A 115 -12.13 5.91 -13.97
C LEU A 115 -10.94 6.72 -13.46
N THR A 116 -10.34 6.34 -12.32
CA THR A 116 -9.16 7.06 -11.84
C THR A 116 -7.94 6.79 -12.73
N SER A 117 -6.93 7.67 -12.63
CA SER A 117 -5.71 7.56 -13.43
C SER A 117 -5.02 6.21 -13.13
N LYS A 118 -4.98 5.30 -14.11
CA LYS A 118 -4.43 3.92 -14.08
C LYS A 118 -5.41 2.76 -13.85
N GLU A 119 -6.72 2.98 -13.98
CA GLU A 119 -7.71 1.92 -13.85
C GLU A 119 -8.23 1.40 -15.22
N GLY A 120 -8.54 0.11 -15.23
CA GLY A 120 -9.42 -0.55 -16.18
C GLY A 120 -10.62 -1.12 -15.42
N ALA A 121 -11.70 -1.44 -16.14
CA ALA A 121 -12.82 -2.15 -15.56
C ALA A 121 -13.60 -2.94 -16.61
N PHE A 122 -13.77 -4.23 -16.38
CA PHE A 122 -14.72 -5.06 -17.10
C PHE A 122 -16.15 -4.83 -16.58
N HIS A 123 -17.11 -4.89 -17.48
CA HIS A 123 -18.54 -4.83 -17.18
C HIS A 123 -19.26 -5.95 -17.92
N ASP A 124 -20.17 -6.63 -17.22
CA ASP A 124 -20.89 -7.88 -17.57
C ASP A 124 -21.63 -7.90 -18.92
N SER A 125 -21.56 -6.82 -19.69
CA SER A 125 -22.03 -6.72 -21.07
C SER A 125 -20.95 -7.01 -22.12
N GLY A 126 -19.80 -7.58 -21.74
CA GLY A 126 -18.67 -7.80 -22.65
C GLY A 126 -17.90 -6.53 -23.00
N CYS A 127 -17.97 -5.52 -22.13
CA CYS A 127 -17.36 -4.21 -22.34
C CYS A 127 -16.19 -4.01 -21.38
N ILE A 128 -15.05 -3.55 -21.88
CA ILE A 128 -13.90 -3.19 -21.07
C ILE A 128 -13.70 -1.67 -21.15
N TYR A 129 -13.70 -1.01 -20.00
CA TYR A 129 -13.43 0.41 -19.86
C TYR A 129 -11.95 0.65 -19.54
N ILE A 130 -11.34 1.66 -20.16
CA ILE A 130 -9.97 2.10 -19.85
C ILE A 130 -9.97 3.62 -19.69
N ASN A 131 -9.23 4.12 -18.70
CA ASN A 131 -9.00 5.55 -18.51
C ASN A 131 -8.20 6.19 -19.68
N GLU A 132 -8.69 7.33 -20.20
CA GLU A 132 -8.05 8.04 -21.32
C GLU A 132 -6.61 8.50 -21.02
N ASP A 133 -6.41 9.17 -19.88
CA ASP A 133 -5.09 9.66 -19.45
C ASP A 133 -4.09 8.51 -19.28
N PHE A 134 -4.57 7.33 -18.89
CA PHE A 134 -3.71 6.17 -18.74
C PHE A 134 -3.13 5.72 -20.09
N ILE A 135 -3.95 5.69 -21.14
CA ILE A 135 -3.52 5.39 -22.51
C ILE A 135 -2.49 6.42 -22.98
N LEU A 136 -2.78 7.70 -22.79
CA LEU A 136 -1.88 8.79 -23.18
C LEU A 136 -0.54 8.72 -22.42
N SER A 137 -0.59 8.46 -21.11
CA SER A 137 0.61 8.36 -20.28
C SER A 137 1.50 7.15 -20.60
N ALA A 138 0.96 6.12 -21.27
CA ALA A 138 1.69 4.96 -21.72
C ALA A 138 2.55 5.24 -22.97
N GLU A 139 2.26 6.31 -23.71
CA GLU A 139 3.11 6.74 -24.83
C GLU A 139 4.47 7.25 -24.35
N ASP A 140 4.48 7.99 -23.25
CA ASP A 140 5.67 8.68 -22.76
C ASP A 140 6.41 7.94 -21.63
N SER A 141 5.83 6.87 -21.07
CA SER A 141 6.40 6.16 -19.93
C SER A 141 6.39 4.64 -20.12
N PRO A 142 7.56 3.98 -20.18
CA PRO A 142 7.66 2.52 -20.20
C PRO A 142 6.98 1.86 -18.99
N GLN A 143 7.03 2.49 -17.82
CA GLN A 143 6.34 2.03 -16.60
C GLN A 143 4.82 2.06 -16.78
N ASN A 144 4.26 3.14 -17.32
CA ASN A 144 2.83 3.21 -17.59
C ASN A 144 2.43 2.27 -18.73
N ALA A 145 3.25 2.09 -19.77
CA ALA A 145 3.01 1.12 -20.83
C ALA A 145 2.91 -0.31 -20.28
N TRP A 146 3.83 -0.70 -19.40
CA TRP A 146 3.81 -2.01 -18.76
C TRP A 146 2.59 -2.19 -17.85
N THR A 147 2.25 -1.16 -17.08
CA THR A 147 1.07 -1.19 -16.20
C THR A 147 -0.22 -1.28 -17.03
N LEU A 148 -0.32 -0.53 -18.13
CA LEU A 148 -1.46 -0.55 -19.04
C LEU A 148 -1.61 -1.92 -19.69
N PHE A 149 -0.51 -2.51 -20.16
CA PHE A 149 -0.51 -3.89 -20.67
C PHE A 149 -1.08 -4.87 -19.64
N ARG A 150 -0.62 -4.80 -18.38
CA ARG A 150 -1.09 -5.68 -17.32
C ARG A 150 -2.59 -5.54 -17.08
N VAL A 151 -3.07 -4.31 -16.92
CA VAL A 151 -4.50 -4.03 -16.73
C VAL A 151 -5.30 -4.56 -17.92
N MET A 152 -4.87 -4.34 -19.16
CA MET A 152 -5.58 -4.83 -20.33
C MET A 152 -5.69 -6.36 -20.37
N ILE A 153 -4.66 -7.11 -19.98
CA ILE A 153 -4.74 -8.58 -19.95
C ILE A 153 -5.56 -9.10 -18.76
N GLU A 154 -5.56 -8.38 -17.64
CA GLU A 154 -6.37 -8.65 -16.45
C GLU A 154 -7.87 -8.56 -16.79
N GLU A 155 -8.29 -7.47 -17.44
CA GLU A 155 -9.68 -7.30 -17.90
C GLU A 155 -10.08 -8.28 -19.00
N ILE A 156 -9.13 -8.71 -19.84
CA ILE A 156 -9.38 -9.82 -20.78
C ILE A 156 -9.60 -11.12 -20.03
N GLY A 157 -8.92 -11.35 -18.90
CA GLY A 157 -9.16 -12.50 -18.04
C GLY A 157 -10.59 -12.52 -17.50
N HIS A 158 -11.08 -11.39 -16.97
CA HIS A 158 -12.48 -11.24 -16.55
C HIS A 158 -13.46 -11.49 -17.71
N PHE A 159 -13.15 -10.99 -18.91
CA PHE A 159 -13.96 -11.27 -20.10
C PHE A 159 -13.95 -12.76 -20.49
N VAL A 160 -12.82 -13.45 -20.35
CA VAL A 160 -12.72 -14.90 -20.59
C VAL A 160 -13.56 -15.68 -19.59
N ASP A 161 -13.55 -15.31 -18.30
CA ASP A 161 -14.42 -15.90 -17.28
C ASP A 161 -15.90 -15.71 -17.62
N TYR A 162 -16.27 -14.48 -18.00
CA TYR A 162 -17.61 -14.17 -18.46
C TYR A 162 -18.04 -15.07 -19.64
N LEU A 163 -17.18 -15.24 -20.64
CA LEU A 163 -17.46 -16.13 -21.78
C LEU A 163 -17.64 -17.58 -21.31
N LEU A 164 -16.75 -18.08 -20.44
CA LEU A 164 -16.83 -19.44 -19.93
C LEU A 164 -18.15 -19.66 -19.19
N ARG A 165 -18.54 -18.76 -18.29
CA ARG A 165 -19.71 -18.93 -17.40
C ARG A 165 -21.05 -18.63 -18.06
N ASN A 166 -21.08 -17.71 -19.02
CA ASN A 166 -22.32 -17.18 -19.59
C ASN A 166 -22.55 -17.59 -21.06
N LYS A 167 -21.50 -17.79 -21.86
CA LYS A 167 -21.62 -18.20 -23.27
C LYS A 167 -21.45 -19.71 -23.43
N TYR A 168 -20.43 -20.29 -22.80
CA TYR A 168 -20.04 -21.67 -23.02
C TYR A 168 -20.59 -22.65 -21.96
N ASP A 169 -20.93 -22.14 -20.78
CA ASP A 169 -21.57 -22.85 -19.67
C ASP A 169 -22.90 -22.18 -19.25
N THR A 170 -23.55 -22.71 -18.22
CA THR A 170 -24.84 -22.28 -17.68
C THR A 170 -24.76 -21.80 -16.21
N LEU A 171 -23.55 -21.60 -15.69
CA LEU A 171 -23.30 -21.28 -14.28
C LEU A 171 -23.80 -19.89 -13.88
N GLN A 172 -23.57 -18.89 -14.73
CA GLN A 172 -23.74 -17.46 -14.41
C GLN A 172 -22.87 -16.99 -13.22
N GLY A 173 -22.82 -15.68 -12.99
CA GLY A 173 -21.98 -15.05 -11.96
C GLY A 173 -20.49 -15.08 -12.30
N ASP A 174 -19.66 -14.79 -11.28
CA ASP A 174 -18.20 -14.66 -11.41
C ASP A 174 -17.45 -15.75 -10.65
N ALA A 175 -16.21 -16.01 -11.05
CA ALA A 175 -15.31 -16.87 -10.31
C ALA A 175 -15.04 -16.35 -8.88
N LYS A 176 -14.65 -17.27 -7.98
CA LYS A 176 -14.18 -16.87 -6.64
C LYS A 176 -12.77 -16.30 -6.74
N GLY A 177 -12.54 -15.17 -6.07
CA GLY A 177 -11.27 -14.42 -6.14
C GLY A 177 -11.25 -13.52 -7.38
N ASP A 178 -10.07 -13.04 -7.76
CA ASP A 178 -9.85 -12.28 -8.98
C ASP A 178 -9.10 -13.18 -10.01
N GLU A 179 -9.91 -13.80 -10.86
CA GLU A 179 -9.49 -14.64 -11.97
C GLU A 179 -8.79 -13.86 -13.09
N GLY A 180 -9.13 -12.57 -13.26
CA GLY A 180 -8.47 -11.66 -14.20
C GLY A 180 -6.98 -11.54 -13.92
N THR A 181 -6.61 -11.30 -12.67
CA THR A 181 -5.20 -11.18 -12.29
C THR A 181 -4.47 -12.52 -12.35
N ARG A 182 -5.09 -13.61 -11.90
CA ARG A 182 -4.50 -14.96 -12.04
C ARG A 182 -4.24 -15.31 -13.51
N PHE A 183 -5.17 -14.94 -14.38
CA PHE A 183 -5.04 -15.11 -15.82
C PHE A 183 -3.89 -14.27 -16.40
N ALA A 184 -3.83 -12.97 -16.06
CA ALA A 184 -2.76 -12.07 -16.48
C ALA A 184 -1.38 -12.62 -16.13
N ASN A 185 -1.20 -13.09 -14.90
CA ASN A 185 0.04 -13.67 -14.42
C ASN A 185 0.43 -14.92 -15.21
N ALA A 186 -0.52 -15.82 -15.42
CA ALA A 186 -0.29 -17.06 -16.14
C ALA A 186 0.06 -16.79 -17.62
N PHE A 187 -0.59 -15.80 -18.24
CA PHE A 187 -0.30 -15.33 -19.60
C PHE A 187 1.10 -14.75 -19.73
N ILE A 188 1.49 -13.90 -18.79
CA ILE A 188 2.80 -13.23 -18.75
C ILE A 188 3.92 -14.23 -18.54
N TYR A 189 3.73 -15.17 -17.61
CA TYR A 189 4.68 -16.24 -17.33
C TYR A 189 4.89 -17.13 -18.57
N HIS A 190 3.81 -17.64 -19.15
CA HIS A 190 3.88 -18.56 -20.28
C HIS A 190 4.58 -17.94 -21.51
N ASN A 191 4.30 -16.67 -21.77
CA ASN A 191 4.90 -15.94 -22.89
C ASN A 191 6.29 -15.35 -22.59
N LYS A 192 6.82 -15.53 -21.37
CA LYS A 192 8.11 -14.97 -20.92
C LYS A 192 8.22 -13.46 -21.15
N LEU A 193 7.13 -12.73 -20.89
CA LEU A 193 7.01 -11.30 -21.26
C LEU A 193 7.94 -10.38 -20.48
N LEU A 194 8.40 -10.81 -19.30
CA LEU A 194 9.36 -10.06 -18.50
C LEU A 194 10.68 -9.79 -19.24
N GLN A 195 11.08 -10.71 -20.14
CA GLN A 195 12.44 -10.78 -20.69
C GLN A 195 12.52 -10.44 -22.18
N ARG A 196 11.48 -9.84 -22.78
CA ARG A 196 11.43 -9.55 -24.22
C ARG A 196 10.76 -8.21 -24.53
N ASP A 197 11.01 -7.74 -25.74
CA ASP A 197 10.35 -6.58 -26.32
C ASP A 197 9.05 -7.02 -26.99
N PHE A 198 7.97 -6.24 -26.85
CA PHE A 198 6.71 -6.52 -27.54
C PHE A 198 5.80 -5.29 -27.63
N HIS A 199 4.84 -5.35 -28.54
CA HIS A 199 3.69 -4.44 -28.60
C HIS A 199 2.44 -5.22 -28.20
N PHE A 200 1.43 -4.56 -27.65
CA PHE A 200 0.25 -5.26 -27.14
C PHE A 200 -1.10 -4.72 -27.62
N ALA A 201 -1.13 -3.48 -28.12
CA ALA A 201 -2.34 -2.85 -28.63
C ALA A 201 -2.02 -1.80 -29.70
N ASN A 202 -3.04 -1.35 -30.42
CA ASN A 202 -3.01 -0.22 -31.33
C ASN A 202 -4.11 0.77 -30.95
N PHE A 203 -3.73 2.01 -30.66
CA PHE A 203 -4.62 3.08 -30.26
C PHE A 203 -4.71 4.10 -31.39
N HIS A 204 -5.93 4.42 -31.81
CA HIS A 204 -6.15 5.51 -32.76
C HIS A 204 -6.57 6.75 -32.01
N MET A 205 -5.84 7.85 -32.20
CA MET A 205 -6.08 9.11 -31.51
C MET A 205 -6.24 10.24 -32.51
N GLN A 206 -7.06 11.22 -32.16
CA GLN A 206 -7.23 12.47 -32.88
C GLN A 206 -6.52 13.58 -32.11
N THR A 207 -5.60 14.27 -32.80
CA THR A 207 -4.96 15.47 -32.26
C THR A 207 -5.89 16.68 -32.39
N ASP A 208 -5.51 17.78 -31.76
CA ASP A 208 -6.21 19.07 -31.82
C ASP A 208 -6.33 19.64 -33.23
N THR A 209 -5.42 19.25 -34.14
CA THR A 209 -5.45 19.65 -35.55
C THR A 209 -6.42 18.81 -36.37
N GLY A 210 -7.07 17.81 -35.75
CA GLY A 210 -7.94 16.84 -36.39
C GLY A 210 -7.20 15.69 -37.07
N GLU A 211 -5.86 15.67 -37.01
CA GLU A 211 -5.03 14.60 -37.54
C GLU A 211 -5.24 13.30 -36.76
N ILE A 212 -5.38 12.19 -37.47
CA ILE A 212 -5.48 10.86 -36.87
C ILE A 212 -4.10 10.23 -36.83
N LYS A 213 -3.63 9.90 -35.63
CA LYS A 213 -2.38 9.19 -35.37
C LYS A 213 -2.67 7.82 -34.78
N SER A 214 -1.83 6.84 -35.09
CA SER A 214 -1.82 5.54 -34.44
C SER A 214 -0.65 5.45 -33.45
N PHE A 215 -0.92 4.92 -32.27
CA PHE A 215 0.05 4.68 -31.21
C PHE A 215 0.06 3.18 -30.87
N ARG A 216 1.25 2.57 -30.91
CA ARG A 216 1.47 1.18 -30.50
C ARG A 216 2.46 1.17 -29.35
N PRO A 217 1.99 1.06 -28.09
CA PRO A 217 2.90 1.04 -26.95
C PRO A 217 3.86 -0.14 -27.06
N GLN A 218 5.14 0.16 -26.83
CA GLN A 218 6.22 -0.81 -26.84
C GLN A 218 6.69 -1.06 -25.41
N ILE A 219 6.69 -2.31 -24.99
CA ILE A 219 7.39 -2.76 -23.79
C ILE A 219 8.79 -3.14 -24.20
N LEU A 220 9.79 -2.54 -23.54
CA LEU A 220 11.19 -2.88 -23.74
C LEU A 220 11.63 -3.88 -22.68
N LYS A 221 12.45 -4.87 -23.04
CA LYS A 221 13.05 -5.86 -22.14
C LYS A 221 13.70 -5.20 -20.94
N GLN A 222 14.41 -4.10 -21.17
CA GLN A 222 15.21 -3.42 -20.16
C GLN A 222 14.49 -2.27 -19.45
N SER A 223 13.30 -1.86 -19.92
CA SER A 223 12.56 -0.73 -19.35
C SER A 223 11.05 -0.94 -19.44
N PRO A 224 10.35 -1.11 -18.30
CA PRO A 224 10.89 -1.24 -16.95
C PRO A 224 11.80 -2.46 -16.81
N THR A 225 12.64 -2.48 -15.79
CA THR A 225 13.50 -3.63 -15.48
C THR A 225 12.66 -4.88 -15.21
N GLU A 226 13.26 -6.07 -15.35
CA GLU A 226 12.59 -7.34 -15.05
C GLU A 226 12.01 -7.35 -13.62
N ASP A 227 12.72 -6.80 -12.65
CA ASP A 227 12.25 -6.67 -11.27
C ASP A 227 11.05 -5.73 -11.16
N GLU A 228 11.10 -4.54 -11.78
CA GLU A 228 9.97 -3.60 -11.82
C GLU A 228 8.74 -4.20 -12.49
N LYS A 229 8.94 -5.00 -13.53
CA LYS A 229 7.85 -5.69 -14.21
C LYS A 229 7.27 -6.81 -13.35
N ALA A 230 8.13 -7.64 -12.76
CA ALA A 230 7.72 -8.72 -11.87
C ALA A 230 6.94 -8.20 -10.66
N LYS A 231 7.31 -7.02 -10.14
CA LYS A 231 6.59 -6.33 -9.06
C LYS A 231 5.12 -6.04 -9.36
N THR A 232 4.72 -5.92 -10.63
CA THR A 232 3.30 -5.70 -10.95
C THR A 232 2.49 -7.00 -11.05
N LEU A 233 3.14 -8.17 -11.04
CA LEU A 233 2.52 -9.49 -11.26
C LEU A 233 2.14 -10.21 -9.98
N LEU A 234 2.31 -9.58 -8.83
CA LEU A 234 2.11 -10.29 -7.58
C LEU A 234 0.65 -10.12 -7.22
N TYR A 235 -0.04 -11.24 -7.35
CA TYR A 235 -1.45 -11.38 -7.06
C TYR A 235 -1.62 -11.60 -5.57
N THR A 236 -2.52 -10.84 -4.97
CA THR A 236 -2.91 -10.93 -3.58
C THR A 236 -4.43 -11.17 -3.60
N GLU A 237 -4.88 -12.37 -3.20
CA GLU A 237 -6.30 -12.78 -3.27
C GLU A 237 -7.21 -11.90 -2.41
N ASP A 238 -6.61 -11.17 -1.47
CA ASP A 238 -7.28 -10.22 -0.61
C ASP A 238 -6.53 -8.89 -0.65
N SER A 239 -7.27 -7.81 -0.44
CA SER A 239 -6.79 -6.43 -0.29
C SER A 239 -5.83 -6.20 0.90
N SER A 240 -5.35 -7.28 1.52
CA SER A 240 -4.59 -7.32 2.77
C SER A 240 -3.42 -8.34 2.77
N ASP A 241 -2.95 -8.83 1.62
CA ASP A 241 -1.81 -9.76 1.58
C ASP A 241 -0.57 -9.07 0.99
N ASP A 242 0.50 -8.91 1.78
CA ASP A 242 1.58 -7.97 1.46
C ASP A 242 2.95 -8.64 1.19
N HIS A 243 3.00 -9.99 1.11
CA HIS A 243 4.26 -10.70 0.82
C HIS A 243 4.06 -11.90 -0.10
N ALA A 244 4.86 -11.97 -1.16
CA ALA A 244 5.02 -13.16 -1.96
C ALA A 244 6.50 -13.46 -2.21
N ALA A 245 6.86 -14.73 -2.01
CA ALA A 245 8.18 -15.23 -2.30
C ALA A 245 8.15 -15.95 -3.65
N VAL A 246 8.84 -15.40 -4.65
CA VAL A 246 8.95 -16.02 -5.97
C VAL A 246 10.25 -16.79 -6.05
N MET A 247 10.15 -18.06 -6.39
CA MET A 247 11.31 -18.92 -6.60
C MET A 247 11.88 -18.73 -8.01
N LEU A 248 13.11 -18.19 -8.13
CA LEU A 248 13.82 -18.07 -9.41
C LEU A 248 14.40 -19.41 -9.88
N ASN A 249 14.64 -19.52 -11.19
CA ASN A 249 15.15 -20.74 -11.85
C ASN A 249 16.51 -21.24 -11.34
N ASN A 250 17.27 -20.42 -10.61
CA ASN A 250 18.55 -20.79 -10.02
C ASN A 250 18.43 -21.32 -8.57
N GLY A 251 17.21 -21.59 -8.08
CA GLY A 251 17.02 -22.01 -6.70
C GLY A 251 16.95 -20.85 -5.69
N LYS A 252 17.11 -19.60 -6.16
CA LYS A 252 17.04 -18.40 -5.34
C LYS A 252 15.60 -17.95 -5.11
N GLN A 253 15.18 -17.94 -3.86
CA GLN A 253 13.92 -17.31 -3.46
C GLN A 253 14.11 -15.79 -3.47
N VAL A 254 13.34 -15.09 -4.30
CA VAL A 254 13.21 -13.64 -4.27
C VAL A 254 11.93 -13.34 -3.51
N VAL A 255 12.11 -12.94 -2.25
CA VAL A 255 11.08 -12.21 -1.53
C VAL A 255 11.14 -10.80 -2.08
N GLY A 256 10.09 -10.35 -2.75
CA GLY A 256 10.01 -8.96 -3.17
C GLY A 256 9.22 -8.16 -2.15
N GLU A 257 9.72 -6.96 -1.84
CA GLU A 257 8.98 -5.96 -1.07
C GLU A 257 8.01 -5.26 -2.01
N PHE A 258 6.72 -5.54 -1.81
CA PHE A 258 5.65 -5.04 -2.65
C PHE A 258 4.91 -3.95 -1.89
N PHE A 259 5.26 -2.69 -2.15
CA PHE A 259 4.55 -1.58 -1.52
C PHE A 259 3.09 -1.54 -1.97
N LYS A 260 2.21 -2.06 -1.12
CA LYS A 260 0.86 -1.55 -0.92
C LYS A 260 0.31 -1.92 0.46
N ILE A 261 0.98 -1.49 1.52
CA ILE A 261 0.38 -1.52 2.86
C ILE A 261 -0.80 -0.54 2.88
N ARG A 262 -2.00 -1.05 3.15
CA ARG A 262 -3.16 -0.27 3.56
C ARG A 262 -3.60 -0.77 4.92
N GLY A 263 -3.08 -0.18 6.00
CA GLY A 263 -3.66 -0.33 7.33
C GLY A 263 -5.04 0.30 7.37
N GLY A 264 -6.11 -0.49 7.23
CA GLY A 264 -7.51 -0.10 7.51
C GLY A 264 -8.11 1.12 6.78
N GLY A 265 -7.35 1.77 5.90
CA GLY A 265 -7.66 3.10 5.36
C GLY A 265 -7.36 4.25 6.33
N ALA A 266 -6.45 4.09 7.30
CA ALA A 266 -6.01 5.18 8.16
C ALA A 266 -5.02 6.11 7.43
N ILE A 267 -4.90 7.35 7.89
CA ILE A 267 -4.04 8.40 7.31
C ILE A 267 -2.56 8.21 7.69
N HIS A 268 -2.23 7.22 8.54
CA HIS A 268 -0.94 7.06 9.19
C HIS A 268 0.24 7.01 8.21
N GLU A 269 0.14 6.15 7.19
CA GLU A 269 1.20 5.96 6.19
C GLU A 269 1.42 7.25 5.38
N ASN A 270 0.35 7.95 5.00
CA ASN A 270 0.44 9.23 4.31
C ASN A 270 1.08 10.33 5.18
N LEU A 271 0.73 10.39 6.47
CA LEU A 271 1.35 11.32 7.42
C LEU A 271 2.84 10.99 7.60
N THR A 272 3.17 9.72 7.72
CA THR A 272 4.54 9.21 7.84
C THR A 272 5.36 9.56 6.59
N LEU A 273 4.84 9.31 5.39
CA LEU A 273 5.46 9.69 4.12
C LEU A 273 5.70 11.20 4.02
N LYS A 274 4.66 12.01 4.34
CA LYS A 274 4.77 13.48 4.33
C LYS A 274 5.81 13.97 5.34
N ALA A 275 5.87 13.37 6.53
CA ALA A 275 6.83 13.73 7.57
C ALA A 275 8.26 13.36 7.15
N ALA A 276 8.48 12.14 6.66
CA ALA A 276 9.79 11.66 6.19
C ALA A 276 10.34 12.53 5.06
N LYS A 277 9.51 12.84 4.05
CA LYS A 277 9.86 13.77 2.96
C LYS A 277 10.25 15.15 3.49
N ALA A 278 9.47 15.70 4.43
CA ALA A 278 9.72 17.03 4.96
C ALA A 278 11.04 17.15 5.75
N VAL A 279 11.49 16.08 6.40
CA VAL A 279 12.76 16.06 7.15
C VAL A 279 13.92 15.44 6.36
N ASN A 280 13.69 15.04 5.11
CA ASN A 280 14.64 14.36 4.24
C ASN A 280 15.21 13.08 4.89
N ILE A 281 14.31 12.18 5.29
CA ILE A 281 14.59 10.78 5.67
C ILE A 281 14.01 9.88 4.57
N VAL A 282 14.71 8.78 4.28
CA VAL A 282 14.24 7.76 3.34
C VAL A 282 12.93 7.17 3.85
N TYR A 283 11.89 7.21 3.03
CA TYR A 283 10.66 6.46 3.26
C TYR A 283 10.73 5.18 2.45
N ASP A 284 10.94 4.07 3.14
CA ASP A 284 10.93 2.72 2.59
C ASP A 284 10.08 1.78 3.47
N TYR A 285 10.11 0.49 3.17
CA TYR A 285 9.23 -0.51 3.76
C TYR A 285 9.42 -0.57 5.27
N ARG A 286 10.61 -0.30 5.81
CA ARG A 286 10.84 -0.34 7.25
C ARG A 286 9.98 0.70 7.94
N LEU A 287 10.05 1.94 7.48
CA LEU A 287 9.30 3.03 8.09
C LEU A 287 7.78 2.83 7.94
N ASP A 288 7.36 2.30 6.79
CA ASP A 288 5.96 2.02 6.46
C ASP A 288 5.40 0.85 7.29
N GLU A 289 6.07 -0.30 7.26
CA GLU A 289 5.70 -1.49 8.01
C GLU A 289 5.75 -1.26 9.52
N GLY A 290 6.75 -0.51 9.97
CA GLY A 290 6.84 -0.08 11.34
C GLY A 290 5.62 0.73 11.77
N CYS A 291 5.15 1.62 10.89
CA CYS A 291 3.94 2.42 11.11
C CYS A 291 2.70 1.54 11.18
N ALA A 292 2.58 0.51 10.33
CA ALA A 292 1.42 -0.38 10.33
C ALA A 292 1.45 -1.42 11.47
N TRP A 293 2.63 -1.77 12.02
CA TRP A 293 2.78 -2.87 12.96
C TRP A 293 1.88 -2.79 14.20
N PRO A 294 1.63 -1.63 14.84
CA PRO A 294 0.67 -1.56 15.95
C PRO A 294 -0.74 -2.05 15.58
N ASP A 295 -1.22 -1.72 14.38
CA ASP A 295 -2.50 -2.17 13.83
C ASP A 295 -2.47 -3.63 13.39
N VAL A 296 -1.31 -4.15 13.01
CA VAL A 296 -1.14 -5.55 12.57
C VAL A 296 0.02 -6.26 13.25
N PRO A 297 -0.03 -6.43 14.58
CA PRO A 297 1.15 -6.83 15.32
C PRO A 297 1.49 -8.30 15.09
N CYS A 298 2.79 -8.54 14.90
CA CYS A 298 3.37 -9.87 14.72
C CYS A 298 4.10 -10.39 15.96
N GLU A 299 4.19 -11.71 16.10
CA GLU A 299 5.08 -12.35 17.08
C GLU A 299 6.53 -11.88 16.89
N ASN A 300 6.97 -11.72 15.64
CA ASN A 300 8.18 -10.98 15.34
C ASN A 300 7.92 -9.48 15.53
N GLY A 301 8.48 -8.92 16.60
CA GLY A 301 8.40 -7.49 16.90
C GLY A 301 9.17 -6.57 15.93
N ASN A 302 9.73 -7.11 14.84
CA ASN A 302 10.57 -6.39 13.88
C ASN A 302 10.15 -6.58 12.41
N SER A 303 8.97 -7.17 12.16
CA SER A 303 8.45 -7.41 10.81
C SER A 303 6.92 -7.57 10.88
N ILE A 304 6.22 -7.35 9.78
CA ILE A 304 4.78 -7.62 9.64
C ILE A 304 4.44 -8.77 8.69
N GLU A 305 5.46 -9.52 8.22
CA GLU A 305 5.40 -10.37 7.03
C GLU A 305 4.25 -11.40 6.95
N THR A 306 3.69 -11.81 8.08
CA THR A 306 2.73 -12.94 8.15
C THR A 306 1.45 -12.63 8.92
N CYS A 307 1.23 -11.37 9.33
CA CYS A 307 0.25 -11.08 10.37
C CYS A 307 -0.99 -10.34 9.93
N TYR A 308 -1.02 -9.67 8.78
CA TYR A 308 -2.24 -9.00 8.29
C TYR A 308 -3.47 -9.92 8.31
N PHE A 309 -3.38 -11.07 7.66
CA PHE A 309 -4.47 -12.06 7.62
C PHE A 309 -4.82 -12.61 9.02
N ASN A 310 -3.81 -12.81 9.86
CA ASN A 310 -4.01 -13.36 11.19
C ASN A 310 -4.58 -12.33 12.17
N THR A 311 -4.27 -11.04 12.01
CA THR A 311 -4.73 -9.98 12.91
C THR A 311 -6.23 -9.86 12.83
N TRP A 312 -6.80 -9.66 11.63
CA TRP A 312 -8.24 -9.50 11.46
C TRP A 312 -9.05 -10.71 11.95
N ARG A 313 -8.54 -11.92 11.70
CA ARG A 313 -9.17 -13.17 12.17
C ARG A 313 -9.10 -13.34 13.69
N ASN A 314 -8.04 -12.82 14.33
CA ASN A 314 -7.78 -13.02 15.75
C ASN A 314 -8.14 -11.82 16.63
N LEU A 315 -8.59 -10.69 16.07
CA LEU A 315 -9.03 -9.51 16.82
C LEU A 315 -9.95 -9.86 17.97
N ASN A 316 -10.93 -10.75 17.76
CA ASN A 316 -11.91 -11.14 18.78
C ASN A 316 -11.48 -12.35 19.64
N LYS A 317 -10.21 -12.78 19.58
CA LYS A 317 -9.70 -13.98 20.26
C LYS A 317 -8.75 -13.63 21.41
N PRO A 318 -9.20 -13.66 22.69
CA PRO A 318 -8.38 -13.35 23.85
C PRO A 318 -7.05 -14.10 23.89
N GLY A 319 -5.99 -13.41 24.33
CA GLY A 319 -4.63 -13.96 24.43
C GLY A 319 -3.85 -14.00 23.11
N THR A 320 -4.44 -13.59 21.99
CA THR A 320 -3.68 -13.35 20.75
C THR A 320 -3.13 -11.94 20.73
N LEU A 321 -2.05 -11.70 19.99
CA LEU A 321 -1.43 -10.38 19.93
C LEU A 321 -2.34 -9.31 19.29
N ALA A 322 -3.16 -9.72 18.32
CA ALA A 322 -4.19 -8.89 17.70
C ALA A 322 -5.28 -8.47 18.71
N TYR A 323 -5.77 -9.41 19.53
CA TYR A 323 -6.67 -9.07 20.61
C TYR A 323 -6.00 -8.18 21.66
N GLU A 324 -4.77 -8.48 22.06
CA GLU A 324 -4.08 -7.71 23.09
C GLU A 324 -3.83 -6.24 22.69
N SER A 325 -3.50 -5.99 21.42
CA SER A 325 -3.33 -4.65 20.86
C SER A 325 -4.64 -3.87 20.79
N HIS A 326 -5.74 -4.47 20.32
CA HIS A 326 -6.97 -3.72 20.03
C HIS A 326 -8.00 -3.77 21.17
N HIS A 327 -7.97 -4.80 22.01
CA HIS A 327 -8.99 -5.04 23.04
C HIS A 327 -8.43 -5.48 24.40
N GLY A 328 -7.12 -5.56 24.54
CA GLY A 328 -6.48 -6.10 25.75
C GLY A 328 -5.49 -5.14 26.39
N SER A 329 -4.40 -5.72 26.90
CA SER A 329 -3.40 -5.02 27.71
C SER A 329 -2.48 -4.09 26.93
N LYS A 330 -2.49 -4.13 25.60
CA LYS A 330 -1.56 -3.40 24.70
C LYS A 330 -2.21 -2.29 23.89
N GLN A 331 -3.42 -1.87 24.24
CA GLN A 331 -4.10 -0.71 23.62
C GLN A 331 -3.29 0.60 23.69
N TYR A 332 -2.32 0.68 24.61
CA TYR A 332 -1.40 1.81 24.64
C TYR A 332 -0.54 1.94 23.37
N TRP A 333 -0.40 0.88 22.55
CA TRP A 333 0.20 0.97 21.21
C TRP A 333 -0.60 1.83 20.22
N HIS A 334 -1.89 2.05 20.50
CA HIS A 334 -2.77 2.95 19.75
C HIS A 334 -3.06 4.24 20.53
N SER A 335 -2.22 4.57 21.53
CA SER A 335 -2.46 5.70 22.42
C SER A 335 -3.82 5.65 23.15
N MET A 336 -4.32 4.44 23.40
CA MET A 336 -5.58 4.18 24.08
C MET A 336 -5.36 3.51 25.44
N ALA A 337 -6.41 3.54 26.27
CA ALA A 337 -6.40 2.96 27.60
C ALA A 337 -6.44 1.43 27.53
N PRO A 338 -5.47 0.72 28.13
CA PRO A 338 -5.52 -0.73 28.28
C PRO A 338 -6.72 -1.19 29.10
N THR A 339 -7.12 -2.44 28.94
CA THR A 339 -8.12 -3.06 29.83
C THR A 339 -7.67 -2.99 31.30
N GLY A 340 -8.60 -2.65 32.20
CA GLY A 340 -8.35 -2.52 33.64
C GLY A 340 -8.67 -1.12 34.14
N GLU A 341 -8.35 -0.86 35.40
CA GLU A 341 -8.47 0.47 36.02
C GLU A 341 -7.09 1.13 35.99
N HIS A 342 -6.93 2.09 35.08
CA HIS A 342 -5.72 2.91 34.96
C HIS A 342 -6.14 4.37 34.93
N THR A 343 -5.35 5.25 35.52
CA THR A 343 -5.50 6.70 35.38
C THR A 343 -4.90 7.17 34.04
N ASN A 344 -5.30 8.35 33.57
CA ASN A 344 -4.69 8.93 32.37
C ASN A 344 -3.17 9.07 32.52
N GLN A 345 -2.68 9.44 33.70
CA GLN A 345 -1.24 9.54 33.96
C GLN A 345 -0.54 8.19 33.81
N GLU A 346 -1.06 7.12 34.41
CA GLU A 346 -0.47 5.77 34.32
C GLU A 346 -0.41 5.24 32.87
N VAL A 347 -1.43 5.53 32.06
CA VAL A 347 -1.41 5.18 30.64
C VAL A 347 -0.34 5.98 29.89
N ILE A 348 -0.20 7.28 30.16
CA ILE A 348 0.87 8.11 29.55
C ILE A 348 2.25 7.58 29.93
N GLU A 349 2.47 7.21 31.19
CA GLU A 349 3.75 6.61 31.61
C GLU A 349 4.06 5.32 30.83
N THR A 350 3.04 4.47 30.64
CA THR A 350 3.18 3.23 29.86
C THR A 350 3.52 3.51 28.39
N ILE A 351 2.84 4.48 27.78
CA ILE A 351 3.09 4.93 26.41
C ILE A 351 4.54 5.45 26.27
N ILE A 352 4.96 6.35 27.15
CA ILE A 352 6.28 6.97 27.10
C ILE A 352 7.38 5.91 27.27
N GLU A 353 7.21 4.98 28.20
CA GLU A 353 8.18 3.90 28.40
C GLU A 353 8.28 2.99 27.16
N GLN A 354 7.14 2.64 26.55
CA GLN A 354 7.15 1.86 25.30
C GLN A 354 7.84 2.60 24.15
N VAL A 355 7.56 3.90 24.00
CA VAL A 355 8.21 4.74 22.98
C VAL A 355 9.71 4.81 23.20
N LYS A 356 10.18 4.95 24.45
CA LYS A 356 11.61 4.95 24.80
C LYS A 356 12.28 3.63 24.42
N ILE A 357 11.64 2.50 24.69
CA ILE A 357 12.14 1.17 24.29
C ILE A 357 12.30 1.10 22.77
N TRP A 358 11.26 1.45 22.00
CA TRP A 358 11.35 1.41 20.53
C TRP A 358 12.34 2.43 19.98
N PHE A 359 12.46 3.60 20.57
CA PHE A 359 13.39 4.62 20.09
C PHE A 359 14.83 4.21 20.36
N GLN A 360 15.09 3.60 21.52
CA GLN A 360 16.39 2.99 21.81
C GLN A 360 16.71 1.89 20.79
N MET A 361 15.78 0.98 20.51
CA MET A 361 15.95 -0.03 19.46
C MET A 361 16.20 0.60 18.09
N ALA A 362 15.57 1.74 17.76
CA ALA A 362 15.77 2.45 16.52
C ALA A 362 17.18 3.05 16.38
N VAL A 363 17.72 3.57 17.48
CA VAL A 363 19.04 4.21 17.51
C VAL A 363 20.15 3.15 17.56
N GLU A 364 19.98 2.11 18.36
CA GLU A 364 20.94 1.02 18.55
C GLU A 364 21.01 0.06 17.36
N ARG A 365 19.92 -0.09 16.60
CA ARG A 365 19.98 -0.78 15.32
C ARG A 365 20.81 0.04 14.33
N GLY A 366 21.93 -0.55 13.92
CA GLY A 366 22.79 -0.02 12.87
C GLY A 366 22.16 -0.12 11.48
N GLU A 367 22.90 0.32 10.47
CA GLU A 367 22.69 -0.14 9.09
C GLU A 367 22.74 -1.69 9.10
N GLY A 368 21.73 -2.35 8.55
CA GLY A 368 21.35 -3.74 8.88
C GLY A 368 22.47 -4.79 9.06
N ASP A 369 22.28 -5.70 10.02
CA ASP A 369 23.23 -6.72 10.50
C ASP A 369 23.45 -7.92 9.57
N GLY A 370 23.25 -7.76 8.26
CA GLY A 370 23.68 -8.76 7.28
C GLY A 370 22.74 -9.96 7.14
N GLY A 371 21.43 -9.73 7.19
CA GLY A 371 20.47 -10.62 6.53
C GLY A 371 20.78 -10.77 5.03
N PHE A 372 20.40 -11.92 4.45
CA PHE A 372 20.85 -12.39 3.13
C PHE A 372 20.47 -11.47 1.95
N TRP A 373 19.62 -10.45 2.15
CA TRP A 373 19.14 -9.54 1.13
C TRP A 373 19.21 -8.08 1.63
N ASN A 374 19.90 -7.22 0.86
CA ASN A 374 20.04 -5.77 1.00
C ASN A 374 20.91 -5.23 2.16
N LYS A 375 22.18 -4.94 1.83
CA LYS A 375 23.20 -4.33 2.70
C LYS A 375 23.10 -2.80 2.83
N THR A 376 21.97 -2.18 2.51
CA THR A 376 21.87 -0.71 2.49
C THR A 376 20.55 -0.23 3.10
N GLY A 377 20.66 0.47 4.22
CA GLY A 377 19.58 1.27 4.81
C GLY A 377 19.45 1.08 6.32
N ASP A 378 18.48 1.79 6.91
CA ASP A 378 18.39 2.01 8.35
C ASP A 378 17.25 1.19 8.98
N ASP A 379 17.58 0.02 9.53
CA ASP A 379 16.61 -0.90 10.16
C ASP A 379 15.97 -0.32 11.43
N GLY A 380 16.52 0.76 11.96
CA GLY A 380 15.89 1.52 13.02
C GLY A 380 14.60 2.23 12.59
N LEU A 381 14.42 2.49 11.29
CA LEU A 381 13.21 3.11 10.75
C LEU A 381 11.95 2.32 11.05
N PHE A 382 12.04 0.99 11.20
CA PHE A 382 10.91 0.16 11.61
C PHE A 382 10.38 0.52 12.99
N HIS A 383 11.28 0.73 13.96
CA HIS A 383 10.86 1.15 15.29
C HIS A 383 10.40 2.60 15.34
N ILE A 384 10.99 3.46 14.51
CA ILE A 384 10.48 4.83 14.35
C ILE A 384 9.06 4.81 13.79
N GLY A 385 8.76 3.96 12.80
CA GLY A 385 7.40 3.80 12.27
C GLY A 385 6.39 3.54 13.39
N LYS A 386 6.68 2.61 14.31
CA LYS A 386 5.79 2.30 15.44
C LYS A 386 5.52 3.51 16.35
N ILE A 387 6.56 4.31 16.57
CA ILE A 387 6.43 5.53 17.37
C ILE A 387 5.60 6.57 16.63
N LEU A 388 5.77 6.69 15.31
CA LEU A 388 4.96 7.61 14.51
C LEU A 388 3.49 7.24 14.53
N HIS A 389 3.16 5.96 14.47
CA HIS A 389 1.81 5.45 14.67
C HIS A 389 1.20 5.94 16.00
N MET A 390 1.87 5.66 17.13
CA MET A 390 1.40 6.11 18.46
C MET A 390 1.22 7.64 18.52
N VAL A 391 2.18 8.39 17.98
CA VAL A 391 2.11 9.86 17.94
C VAL A 391 0.91 10.33 17.13
N GLN A 392 0.65 9.73 15.98
CA GLN A 392 -0.48 10.11 15.12
C GLN A 392 -1.81 9.76 15.78
N ASP A 393 -1.91 8.56 16.37
CA ASP A 393 -3.06 8.13 17.15
C ASP A 393 -3.36 9.06 18.33
N SER A 394 -2.33 9.63 18.95
CA SER A 394 -2.51 10.55 20.08
C SER A 394 -3.28 11.84 19.71
N PHE A 395 -3.43 12.14 18.41
CA PHE A 395 -4.22 13.26 17.92
C PHE A 395 -5.55 12.84 17.33
N SER A 396 -5.83 11.54 17.19
CA SER A 396 -7.13 11.07 16.76
C SER A 396 -8.16 11.27 17.88
N PRO A 397 -9.29 11.96 17.61
CA PRO A 397 -10.31 12.20 18.62
C PRO A 397 -11.05 10.94 19.05
N SER A 398 -10.92 9.80 18.35
CA SER A 398 -11.39 8.49 18.82
C SER A 398 -10.45 7.89 19.88
N HIS A 399 -9.18 8.26 19.91
CA HIS A 399 -8.18 7.70 20.85
C HIS A 399 -7.96 8.61 22.05
N ILE A 400 -7.81 9.91 21.82
CA ILE A 400 -7.54 10.91 22.87
C ILE A 400 -8.43 12.12 22.69
N SER A 401 -9.15 12.48 23.75
CA SER A 401 -9.87 13.75 23.83
C SER A 401 -8.95 14.84 24.35
N ARG A 402 -8.94 15.99 23.66
CA ARG A 402 -8.11 17.16 23.99
C ARG A 402 -8.94 18.42 24.11
N ASN A 403 -8.47 19.38 24.90
CA ASN A 403 -9.06 20.72 24.96
C ASN A 403 -8.48 21.65 23.86
N ASN A 404 -8.95 22.90 23.83
CA ASN A 404 -8.50 23.90 22.85
C ASN A 404 -7.01 24.29 22.99
N SER A 405 -6.40 24.03 24.14
CA SER A 405 -4.96 24.20 24.40
C SER A 405 -4.14 22.97 24.00
N ASN A 406 -4.77 21.98 23.34
CA ASN A 406 -4.19 20.70 22.95
C ASN A 406 -3.75 19.81 24.14
N GLU A 407 -4.26 20.08 25.34
CA GLU A 407 -4.01 19.26 26.53
C GLU A 407 -4.97 18.06 26.56
N ILE A 408 -4.48 16.90 27.00
CA ILE A 408 -5.26 15.67 27.14
C ILE A 408 -6.28 15.85 28.27
N MET A 409 -7.54 15.67 27.90
CA MET A 409 -8.69 15.62 28.81
C MET A 409 -9.00 14.18 29.23
N GLN A 410 -8.86 13.24 28.29
CA GLN A 410 -9.22 11.83 28.49
C GLN A 410 -8.50 10.95 27.48
N ILE A 411 -7.90 9.86 27.95
CA ILE A 411 -7.48 8.75 27.11
C ILE A 411 -8.65 7.76 27.02
N GLN A 412 -9.05 7.43 25.79
CA GLN A 412 -10.24 6.64 25.54
C GLN A 412 -9.95 5.14 25.50
N GLY A 413 -10.99 4.34 25.72
CA GLY A 413 -10.94 2.89 25.66
C GLY A 413 -11.67 2.35 24.43
N TYR A 414 -11.09 1.33 23.80
CA TYR A 414 -11.63 0.74 22.56
C TYR A 414 -12.97 0.03 22.80
N ASN A 415 -13.11 -0.60 23.97
CA ASN A 415 -14.24 -1.43 24.37
C ASN A 415 -15.58 -0.70 24.51
N LEU A 416 -15.58 0.64 24.53
CA LEU A 416 -16.80 1.45 24.66
C LEU A 416 -17.23 2.13 23.36
N GLN A 417 -16.53 1.88 22.24
CA GLN A 417 -16.73 2.57 20.97
C GLN A 417 -17.44 1.72 19.92
N ASP A 418 -18.28 2.34 19.08
CA ASP A 418 -18.78 1.74 17.84
C ASP A 418 -17.64 1.70 16.82
N ALA A 419 -17.24 0.50 16.41
CA ALA A 419 -16.14 0.27 15.46
C ALA A 419 -16.30 1.05 14.12
N ARG A 420 -17.54 1.29 13.66
CA ARG A 420 -17.81 2.05 12.42
C ARG A 420 -17.62 3.55 12.59
N LYS A 421 -17.67 4.05 13.82
CA LYS A 421 -17.43 5.47 14.14
C LYS A 421 -15.98 5.72 14.51
N HIS A 422 -15.36 4.75 15.18
CA HIS A 422 -13.96 4.77 15.61
C HIS A 422 -12.99 5.09 14.47
N GLY A 423 -13.08 4.38 13.33
CA GLY A 423 -12.15 4.58 12.21
C GLY A 423 -12.46 5.76 11.26
N LYS A 424 -13.38 6.66 11.60
CA LYS A 424 -13.72 7.83 10.76
C LYS A 424 -12.73 8.98 10.87
N PRO A 425 -12.28 9.38 12.08
CA PRO A 425 -11.31 10.47 12.23
C PRO A 425 -9.97 10.13 11.56
N ASP A 426 -9.60 8.85 11.52
CA ASP A 426 -8.36 8.37 10.90
C ASP A 426 -8.36 8.49 9.37
N LYS A 427 -9.45 8.94 8.76
CA LYS A 427 -9.58 9.13 7.30
C LYS A 427 -9.46 10.60 6.86
N GLN A 428 -9.33 11.55 7.80
CA GLN A 428 -9.41 12.99 7.49
C GLN A 428 -8.05 13.67 7.36
N GLY A 429 -7.53 13.60 6.13
CA GLY A 429 -6.28 14.17 5.60
C GLY A 429 -5.80 15.51 6.16
N ASP A 430 -6.72 16.48 6.15
CA ASP A 430 -6.41 17.91 6.33
C ASP A 430 -7.05 18.49 7.60
N SER A 431 -7.49 17.63 8.53
CA SER A 431 -8.03 18.07 9.81
C SER A 431 -6.94 18.73 10.68
N PRO A 432 -7.31 19.64 11.62
CA PRO A 432 -6.36 20.18 12.60
C PRO A 432 -5.60 19.09 13.37
N TYR A 433 -6.25 17.95 13.61
CA TYR A 433 -5.67 16.76 14.23
C TYR A 433 -4.58 16.14 13.36
N ALA A 434 -4.85 15.92 12.07
CA ALA A 434 -3.87 15.39 11.11
C ALA A 434 -2.67 16.34 10.92
N LEU A 435 -2.90 17.66 10.96
CA LEU A 435 -1.83 18.66 10.91
C LEU A 435 -0.94 18.62 12.16
N ASN A 436 -1.51 18.44 13.35
CA ASN A 436 -0.74 18.24 14.58
C ASN A 436 0.03 16.91 14.55
N ALA A 437 -0.63 15.81 14.16
CA ALA A 437 0.03 14.52 13.96
C ALA A 437 1.24 14.65 13.02
N LEU A 438 1.06 15.29 11.86
CA LEU A 438 2.15 15.57 10.91
C LEU A 438 3.28 16.41 11.54
N LYS A 439 2.93 17.47 12.28
CA LYS A 439 3.89 18.35 12.96
C LYS A 439 4.76 17.54 13.93
N TYR A 440 4.15 16.71 14.77
CA TYR A 440 4.87 15.96 15.80
C TYR A 440 5.60 14.73 15.24
N SER A 441 5.08 14.08 14.21
CA SER A 441 5.83 13.08 13.44
C SER A 441 7.14 13.65 12.86
N LYS A 442 7.11 14.89 12.32
CA LYS A 442 8.34 15.58 11.87
C LYS A 442 9.33 15.83 13.01
N LYS A 443 8.85 16.16 14.22
CA LYS A 443 9.73 16.38 15.37
C LYS A 443 10.45 15.09 15.79
N VAL A 444 9.72 13.98 15.90
CA VAL A 444 10.31 12.66 16.22
C VAL A 444 11.34 12.25 15.18
N LEU A 445 11.00 12.34 13.89
CA LEU A 445 11.93 12.02 12.80
C LEU A 445 13.15 12.94 12.78
N THR A 446 12.97 14.24 13.06
CA THR A 446 14.09 15.18 13.16
C THR A 446 15.04 14.80 14.29
N LEU A 447 14.50 14.49 15.47
CA LEU A 447 15.29 14.03 16.62
C LEU A 447 16.07 12.76 16.25
N TYR A 448 15.39 11.77 15.67
CA TYR A 448 16.02 10.54 15.18
C TYR A 448 17.17 10.80 14.21
N LYS A 449 16.92 11.62 13.18
CA LYS A 449 17.93 11.99 12.18
C LYS A 449 19.15 12.66 12.80
N VAL A 450 18.94 13.59 13.73
CA VAL A 450 20.04 14.29 14.41
C VAL A 450 20.90 13.30 15.18
N ILE A 451 20.29 12.38 15.92
CA ILE A 451 21.01 11.36 16.72
C ILE A 451 21.80 10.42 15.82
N LYS A 452 21.18 9.93 14.72
CA LYS A 452 21.83 9.01 13.78
C LYS A 452 22.96 9.66 12.97
N ALA A 453 22.85 10.95 12.66
CA ALA A 453 23.84 11.68 11.86
C ALA A 453 25.10 12.10 12.62
N HIS A 454 25.09 12.07 13.95
CA HIS A 454 26.23 12.47 14.77
C HIS A 454 27.06 11.26 15.23
N ASP A 455 28.32 11.52 15.60
CA ASP A 455 29.25 10.52 16.13
C ASP A 455 28.60 9.68 17.25
N SER A 456 28.98 8.41 17.33
CA SER A 456 28.61 7.37 18.30
C SER A 456 28.45 7.86 19.76
N SER A 457 29.10 8.96 20.14
CA SER A 457 28.89 9.69 21.39
C SER A 457 27.45 10.17 21.66
N LEU A 458 26.62 10.40 20.64
CA LEU A 458 25.21 10.80 20.77
C LEU A 458 24.21 9.63 20.74
N GLN A 459 24.69 8.41 20.49
CA GLN A 459 23.89 7.18 20.54
C GLN A 459 23.88 6.57 21.96
N ILE A 460 24.24 7.35 22.98
CA ILE A 460 24.15 6.95 24.38
C ILE A 460 22.72 7.21 24.88
N PRO A 461 21.97 6.19 25.34
CA PRO A 461 20.58 6.35 25.78
C PRO A 461 20.34 7.49 26.77
N ASN A 462 21.26 7.71 27.70
CA ASN A 462 21.19 8.78 28.70
C ASN A 462 21.23 10.21 28.13
N ILE A 463 21.55 10.37 26.85
CA ILE A 463 21.59 11.68 26.19
C ILE A 463 20.31 11.92 25.40
N TYR A 464 19.87 10.97 24.59
CA TYR A 464 18.73 11.18 23.70
C TYR A 464 17.37 10.81 24.29
N LEU A 465 17.30 9.84 25.22
CA LEU A 465 16.03 9.46 25.83
C LEU A 465 15.39 10.61 26.62
N PRO A 466 16.14 11.45 27.37
CA PRO A 466 15.56 12.64 27.99
C PRO A 466 14.97 13.62 26.96
N LEU A 467 15.64 13.85 25.83
CA LEU A 467 15.14 14.74 24.78
C LEU A 467 13.84 14.22 24.15
N LEU A 468 13.75 12.91 23.95
CA LEU A 468 12.53 12.26 23.48
C LEU A 468 11.42 12.37 24.52
N GLU A 469 11.75 12.12 25.80
CA GLU A 469 10.80 12.19 26.90
C GLU A 469 10.24 13.60 27.09
N ASP A 470 11.07 14.64 27.02
CA ASP A 470 10.64 16.04 27.05
C ASP A 470 9.67 16.34 25.90
N LEU A 471 10.01 15.93 24.66
CA LEU A 471 9.12 16.08 23.50
C LEU A 471 7.77 15.38 23.72
N LEU A 472 7.79 14.17 24.28
CA LEU A 472 6.58 13.40 24.53
C LEU A 472 5.73 14.05 25.64
N ARG A 473 6.32 14.46 26.76
CA ARG A 473 5.58 14.99 27.92
C ARG A 473 5.08 16.41 27.70
N ASP A 474 5.91 17.25 27.11
CA ASP A 474 5.64 18.68 27.05
C ASP A 474 4.82 19.08 25.82
N GLU A 475 4.83 18.25 24.77
CA GLU A 475 4.17 18.61 23.52
C GLU A 475 3.17 17.59 22.98
N ILE A 476 3.40 16.29 23.14
CA ILE A 476 2.56 15.25 22.52
C ILE A 476 1.51 14.76 23.51
N TYR A 477 1.92 14.27 24.68
CA TYR A 477 1.08 13.73 25.75
C TYR A 477 0.92 14.71 26.92
N MET A 478 0.85 16.01 26.61
CA MET A 478 0.61 17.05 27.61
C MET A 478 -0.80 16.88 28.21
N ILE A 479 -0.87 16.46 29.47
CA ILE A 479 -2.14 16.22 30.19
C ILE A 479 -2.58 17.45 30.99
N GLN A 480 -3.87 17.75 30.96
CA GLN A 480 -4.43 18.81 31.79
C GLN A 480 -4.25 18.45 33.27
N SER A 481 -3.77 19.41 34.08
CA SER A 481 -3.26 19.14 35.43
C SER A 481 -4.25 18.44 36.37
N ASP A 482 -5.54 18.76 36.27
CA ASP A 482 -6.63 18.19 37.08
C ASP A 482 -7.19 16.87 36.50
N ARG A 483 -6.64 16.40 35.39
CA ARG A 483 -7.07 15.17 34.68
C ARG A 483 -6.11 13.99 34.87
N LYS A 484 -4.99 14.20 35.56
CA LYS A 484 -3.94 13.18 35.79
C LYS A 484 -4.48 11.92 36.46
N ASP A 485 -5.19 12.10 37.58
CA ASP A 485 -5.71 11.00 38.41
C ASP A 485 -7.10 10.53 37.98
N VAL A 486 -7.62 11.04 36.84
CA VAL A 486 -8.90 10.58 36.29
C VAL A 486 -8.71 9.24 35.60
N LEU A 487 -9.64 8.31 35.83
CA LEU A 487 -9.63 7.00 35.16
C LEU A 487 -9.67 7.15 33.63
N ALA A 488 -8.77 6.43 32.97
CA ALA A 488 -8.71 6.24 31.53
C ALA A 488 -9.79 5.22 31.08
N GLY A 489 -10.02 5.09 29.77
CA GLY A 489 -10.91 4.06 29.22
C GLY A 489 -12.37 4.47 28.99
N GLY A 490 -12.69 5.76 29.14
CA GLY A 490 -13.96 6.33 28.71
C GLY A 490 -14.07 6.49 27.19
N THR A 491 -15.16 7.08 26.70
CA THR A 491 -15.31 7.45 25.29
C THR A 491 -16.17 8.70 25.15
N LEU A 492 -15.93 9.52 24.12
CA LEU A 492 -16.80 10.64 23.77
C LEU A 492 -18.16 10.13 23.27
N ASP A 493 -19.23 10.88 23.57
CA ASP A 493 -20.60 10.49 23.22
C ASP A 493 -20.78 10.22 21.72
N GLU A 494 -20.04 10.93 20.86
CA GLU A 494 -20.11 10.75 19.42
C GLU A 494 -19.63 9.36 18.96
N PHE A 495 -18.72 8.71 19.70
CA PHE A 495 -18.18 7.38 19.40
C PHE A 495 -18.92 6.25 20.11
N LYS A 496 -19.88 6.55 20.99
CA LYS A 496 -20.75 5.54 21.60
C LYS A 496 -21.66 4.88 20.57
N GLY A 497 -21.93 3.59 20.75
CA GLY A 497 -22.81 2.76 19.93
C GLY A 497 -24.14 2.47 20.60
#